data_AF-A0A5B6WB70-F1
#
_entry.id   AF-A0A5B6WB70-F1
#
_cell.length_a   1.000
_cell.length_b   1.000
_cell.length_c   1.000
_cell.angle_alpha   90.00
_cell.angle_beta   90.00
_cell.angle_gamma   90.00
#
_symmetry.space_group_name_H-M   'P 1'
#
loop_
_entity.id
_entity.type
_entity.pdbx_description
1 polymer ?
#
loop_
_entity_poly.entity_id
_entity_poly.type
_entity_poly.pdbx_seq_one_letter_code
_entity_poly.pdbx_strand_id
1 'polypeptide(L)'
;MGVYLSTPKTEKFSEDGENDRLRFGLSSMQGWRATMEDAHAAHPDLDSMTSFFGVYDGHGGQAVSKFCAKYLHQQVLQHEAYSAGDIGTSLQKSFLRMDEMMRGQRGWRELAVLGDKIDQVSGLIEGLIWSPRSGEANNHFDDWSSEEVFW
;
A
#
# COMPACT_ATOMS: atom_id res chain seq x y z
N MET A 1 11.29 4.63 -26.71
CA MET A 1 10.92 5.76 -25.83
C MET A 1 11.47 5.45 -24.45
N GLY A 2 12.13 6.41 -23.80
CA GLY A 2 12.71 6.22 -22.46
C GLY A 2 11.66 6.27 -21.35
N VAL A 3 12.11 6.31 -20.10
CA VAL A 3 11.27 6.40 -18.88
C VAL A 3 10.43 7.69 -18.75
N TYR A 4 10.55 8.62 -19.69
CA TYR A 4 9.88 9.91 -19.67
C TYR A 4 8.85 10.06 -20.80
N LEU A 5 7.73 10.70 -20.47
CA LEU A 5 6.69 11.14 -21.40
C LEU A 5 7.14 12.38 -22.19
N SER A 6 6.48 12.63 -23.32
CA SER A 6 6.71 13.86 -24.11
C SER A 6 6.15 15.13 -23.45
N THR A 7 5.15 14.97 -22.59
CA THR A 7 4.55 16.03 -21.78
C THR A 7 4.21 15.46 -20.40
N PRO A 8 4.24 16.27 -19.32
CA PRO A 8 3.94 15.78 -17.99
C PRO A 8 2.43 15.58 -17.83
N LYS A 9 2.03 14.53 -17.12
CA LYS A 9 0.68 14.42 -16.58
C LYS A 9 0.58 15.32 -15.35
N THR A 10 -0.22 16.38 -15.47
CA THR A 10 -0.37 17.42 -14.44
C THR A 10 -1.61 17.25 -13.56
N GLU A 11 -2.43 16.23 -13.82
CA GLU A 11 -3.58 15.87 -12.99
C GLU A 11 -3.15 15.61 -11.55
N LYS A 12 -3.91 16.18 -10.61
CA LYS A 12 -3.66 16.07 -9.17
C LYS A 12 -4.70 15.17 -8.53
N PHE A 13 -4.23 14.14 -7.84
CA PHE A 13 -5.07 13.35 -6.95
C PHE A 13 -4.87 13.88 -5.54
N SER A 14 -5.85 14.62 -5.04
CA SER A 14 -5.78 15.30 -3.74
C SER A 14 -6.86 14.78 -2.83
N GLU A 15 -6.50 14.58 -1.57
CA GLU A 15 -7.39 14.15 -0.50
C GLU A 15 -7.10 15.01 0.73
N ASP A 16 -8.11 15.21 1.54
CA ASP A 16 -8.01 15.93 2.81
C ASP A 16 -8.99 15.31 3.81
N GLY A 17 -8.78 15.65 5.08
CA GLY A 17 -9.65 15.20 6.15
C GLY A 17 -9.20 15.70 7.50
N GLU A 18 -9.97 15.35 8.52
CA GLU A 18 -9.74 15.82 9.88
C GLU A 18 -10.29 14.82 10.91
N ASN A 19 -9.81 14.93 12.14
CA ASN A 19 -10.45 14.40 13.33
C ASN A 19 -10.46 15.49 14.41
N ASP A 20 -10.88 15.16 15.63
CA ASP A 20 -10.97 16.12 16.75
C ASP A 20 -9.62 16.77 17.13
N ARG A 21 -8.49 16.27 16.61
CA ARG A 21 -7.14 16.62 17.05
C ARG A 21 -6.29 17.24 15.96
N LEU A 22 -6.52 16.88 14.69
CA LEU A 22 -5.73 17.35 13.55
C LEU A 22 -6.53 17.45 12.26
N ARG A 23 -5.94 18.15 11.29
CA ARG A 23 -6.37 18.21 9.89
C ARG A 23 -5.20 17.78 9.01
N PHE A 24 -5.49 17.12 7.89
CA PHE A 24 -4.48 16.76 6.90
C PHE A 24 -4.95 17.10 5.49
N GLY A 25 -3.98 17.24 4.60
CA GLY A 25 -4.19 17.34 3.16
C GLY A 25 -3.01 16.72 2.44
N LEU A 26 -3.27 16.03 1.35
CA LEU A 26 -2.27 15.39 0.50
C LEU A 26 -2.61 15.61 -0.97
N SER A 27 -1.59 15.55 -1.83
CA SER A 27 -1.75 15.63 -3.27
C SER A 27 -0.62 14.84 -3.94
N SER A 28 -0.96 14.07 -4.97
CA SER A 28 0.00 13.32 -5.78
C SER A 28 -0.15 13.63 -7.27
N MET A 29 0.93 13.48 -8.03
CA MET A 29 0.99 13.78 -9.46
C MET A 29 2.10 12.97 -10.14
N GLN A 30 1.77 12.29 -11.24
CA GLN A 30 2.73 11.47 -12.00
C GLN A 30 3.85 12.30 -12.66
N GLY A 31 3.52 13.49 -13.17
CA GLY A 31 4.49 14.34 -13.85
C GLY A 31 5.05 13.69 -15.11
N TRP A 32 6.37 13.69 -15.27
CA TRP A 32 7.06 13.26 -16.50
C TRP A 32 7.29 11.75 -16.60
N ARG A 33 7.12 10.99 -15.52
CA ARG A 33 7.35 9.54 -15.52
C ARG A 33 6.29 8.84 -16.37
N ALA A 34 6.63 7.70 -16.98
CA ALA A 34 5.67 6.88 -17.73
C ALA A 34 4.59 6.27 -16.82
N THR A 35 4.97 5.86 -15.60
CA THR A 35 4.12 5.24 -14.58
C THR A 35 4.10 6.10 -13.31
N MET A 36 3.01 6.01 -12.55
CA MET A 36 2.92 6.56 -11.19
C MET A 36 3.18 5.41 -10.21
N GLU A 37 4.36 5.41 -9.57
CA GLU A 37 4.78 4.32 -8.69
C GLU A 37 4.64 4.70 -7.21
N ASP A 38 4.40 5.96 -6.87
CA ASP A 38 4.19 6.37 -5.48
C ASP A 38 2.83 5.89 -4.97
N ALA A 39 2.77 5.67 -3.67
CA ALA A 39 1.56 5.42 -2.90
C ALA A 39 1.58 6.24 -1.61
N HIS A 40 0.44 6.35 -0.94
CA HIS A 40 0.33 7.00 0.35
C HIS A 40 -0.70 6.30 1.24
N ALA A 41 -0.60 6.52 2.54
CA ALA A 41 -1.58 6.10 3.55
C ALA A 41 -1.89 7.29 4.46
N ALA A 42 -3.17 7.52 4.73
CA ALA A 42 -3.65 8.56 5.62
C ALA A 42 -4.75 7.98 6.52
N HIS A 43 -4.40 7.76 7.80
CA HIS A 43 -5.28 7.22 8.83
C HIS A 43 -5.31 8.19 10.01
N PRO A 44 -6.20 9.22 9.98
CA PRO A 44 -6.37 10.15 11.10
C PRO A 44 -6.74 9.44 12.40
N ASP A 45 -7.55 8.39 12.30
CA ASP A 45 -7.97 7.55 13.43
C ASP A 45 -7.40 6.15 13.25
N LEU A 46 -6.08 6.02 13.44
CA LEU A 46 -5.42 4.71 13.43
C LEU A 46 -5.85 3.89 14.67
N ASP A 47 -5.87 4.55 15.83
CA ASP A 47 -6.48 4.07 17.08
C ASP A 47 -7.06 5.25 17.87
N SER A 48 -7.44 5.02 19.14
CA SER A 48 -8.03 6.07 20.00
C SER A 48 -7.14 7.31 20.20
N MET A 49 -5.81 7.19 20.07
CA MET A 49 -4.87 8.26 20.41
C MET A 49 -3.79 8.52 19.34
N THR A 50 -3.83 7.83 18.20
CA THR A 50 -2.75 7.87 17.21
C THR A 50 -3.32 8.07 15.82
N SER A 51 -2.58 8.85 15.03
CA SER A 51 -2.82 9.03 13.60
C SER A 51 -1.59 8.54 12.84
N PHE A 52 -1.78 7.98 11.65
CA PHE A 52 -0.70 7.47 10.82
C PHE A 52 -0.76 8.08 9.43
N PHE A 53 0.38 8.55 8.95
CA PHE A 53 0.55 9.07 7.60
C PHE A 53 1.85 8.52 7.02
N GLY A 54 1.79 8.02 5.78
CA GLY A 54 2.94 7.43 5.10
C GLY A 54 2.96 7.80 3.62
N VAL A 55 4.15 8.07 3.09
CA VAL A 55 4.41 8.28 1.65
C VAL A 55 5.44 7.27 1.22
N TYR A 56 5.19 6.60 0.10
CA TYR A 56 5.98 5.48 -0.38
C TYR A 56 6.36 5.74 -1.84
N ASP A 57 7.64 6.02 -2.10
CA ASP A 57 8.19 6.23 -3.44
C ASP A 57 8.58 4.86 -4.04
N GLY A 58 7.84 4.43 -5.05
CA GLY A 58 8.06 3.15 -5.72
C GLY A 58 9.15 3.23 -6.78
N HIS A 59 9.90 2.14 -6.96
CA HIS A 59 10.89 2.04 -8.03
C HIS A 59 10.91 0.65 -8.65
N GLY A 60 10.73 0.58 -9.97
CA GLY A 60 10.66 -0.69 -10.70
C GLY A 60 9.27 -1.32 -10.66
N GLY A 61 8.24 -0.51 -10.40
CA GLY A 61 6.84 -0.90 -10.30
C GLY A 61 6.19 -0.41 -9.01
N GLN A 62 4.86 -0.29 -9.04
CA GLN A 62 4.03 0.23 -7.94
C GLN A 62 3.63 -0.81 -6.87
N ALA A 63 3.97 -2.09 -7.07
CA ALA A 63 3.40 -3.18 -6.26
C ALA A 63 3.80 -3.06 -4.78
N VAL A 64 5.09 -2.83 -4.52
CA VAL A 64 5.63 -2.74 -3.14
C VAL A 64 5.18 -1.45 -2.45
N SER A 65 5.19 -0.30 -3.12
CA SER A 65 4.72 0.96 -2.53
C SER A 65 3.24 0.86 -2.13
N LYS A 66 2.39 0.27 -2.98
CA LYS A 66 0.98 -0.01 -2.67
C LYS A 66 0.82 -1.03 -1.54
N PHE A 67 1.64 -2.07 -1.50
CA PHE A 67 1.64 -3.05 -0.42
C PHE A 67 1.98 -2.38 0.92
N CYS A 68 3.00 -1.54 0.95
CA CYS A 68 3.39 -0.76 2.12
C CYS A 68 2.29 0.18 2.60
N ALA A 69 1.67 0.94 1.68
CA ALA A 69 0.53 1.80 2.00
C ALA A 69 -0.65 1.03 2.61
N LYS A 70 -0.89 -0.19 2.11
CA LYS A 70 -2.01 -1.03 2.55
C LYS A 70 -1.81 -1.66 3.93
N TYR A 71 -0.59 -2.09 4.28
CA TYR A 71 -0.40 -2.96 5.45
C TYR A 71 0.51 -2.41 6.56
N LEU A 72 1.42 -1.46 6.28
CA LEU A 72 2.44 -1.07 7.26
C LEU A 72 1.81 -0.56 8.57
N HIS A 73 0.80 0.30 8.49
CA HIS A 73 0.11 0.85 9.66
C HIS A 73 -0.52 -0.24 10.54
N GLN A 74 -1.04 -1.31 9.92
CA GLN A 74 -1.61 -2.45 10.64
C GLN A 74 -0.52 -3.24 11.37
N GLN A 75 0.62 -3.46 10.71
CA GLN A 75 1.76 -4.16 11.33
C GLN A 75 2.37 -3.37 12.49
N VAL A 76 2.32 -2.04 12.45
CA VAL A 76 2.74 -1.17 13.57
C VAL A 76 1.79 -1.34 14.76
N LEU A 77 0.48 -1.35 14.52
CA LEU A 77 -0.50 -1.54 15.60
C LEU A 77 -0.44 -2.93 16.23
N GLN A 78 -0.20 -3.96 15.42
CA GLN A 78 -0.24 -5.36 15.86
C GLN A 78 0.97 -5.78 16.69
N HIS A 79 2.11 -5.11 16.54
CA HIS A 79 3.33 -5.50 17.22
C HIS A 79 3.25 -5.20 18.73
N GLU A 80 3.69 -6.15 19.58
CA GLU A 80 3.60 -6.05 21.05
C GLU A 80 4.27 -4.79 21.62
N ALA A 81 5.37 -4.36 21.01
CA ALA A 81 6.08 -3.14 21.41
C ALA A 81 5.19 -1.88 21.31
N TYR A 82 4.24 -1.83 20.38
CA TYR A 82 3.29 -0.72 20.27
C TYR A 82 2.39 -0.64 21.50
N SER A 83 1.84 -1.79 21.91
CA SER A 83 1.02 -1.90 23.12
C SER A 83 1.80 -1.60 24.41
N ALA A 84 3.12 -1.82 24.40
CA ALA A 84 4.02 -1.43 25.49
C ALA A 84 4.43 0.06 25.47
N GLY A 85 3.99 0.83 24.47
CA GLY A 85 4.34 2.24 24.28
C GLY A 85 5.69 2.48 23.58
N ASP A 86 6.41 1.43 23.18
CA ASP A 86 7.64 1.52 22.39
C ASP A 86 7.31 1.51 20.88
N ILE A 87 6.84 2.67 20.42
CA ILE A 87 6.50 2.91 19.01
C ILE A 87 7.72 2.74 18.10
N GLY A 88 8.93 3.11 18.58
CA GLY A 88 10.16 3.05 17.79
C GLY A 88 10.51 1.61 17.42
N THR A 89 10.49 0.72 18.40
CA THR A 89 10.73 -0.71 18.18
C THR A 89 9.60 -1.34 17.39
N SER A 90 8.33 -0.99 17.66
CA SER A 90 7.20 -1.45 16.85
C SER A 90 7.42 -1.14 15.38
N LEU A 91 7.67 0.13 15.05
CA LEU A 91 7.89 0.57 13.67
C LEU A 91 9.05 -0.19 13.03
N GLN A 92 10.20 -0.27 13.69
CA GLN A 92 11.36 -1.00 13.18
C GLN A 92 11.01 -2.46 12.85
N LYS A 93 10.31 -3.15 13.74
CA LYS A 93 9.92 -4.55 13.56
C LYS A 93 8.86 -4.71 12.48
N SER A 94 7.94 -3.78 12.34
CA SER A 94 6.94 -3.78 11.27
C SER A 94 7.59 -3.68 9.89
N PHE A 95 8.64 -2.87 9.71
CA PHE A 95 9.36 -2.82 8.43
C PHE A 95 9.96 -4.19 8.05
N LEU A 96 10.60 -4.88 9.01
CA LEU A 96 11.13 -6.23 8.78
C LEU A 96 10.01 -7.24 8.49
N ARG A 97 8.90 -7.14 9.22
CA ARG A 97 7.73 -7.99 9.02
C ARG A 97 7.11 -7.80 7.64
N MET A 98 7.05 -6.57 7.14
CA MET A 98 6.55 -6.27 5.79
C MET A 98 7.39 -6.97 4.71
N ASP A 99 8.71 -6.96 4.86
CA ASP A 99 9.62 -7.70 3.96
C ASP A 99 9.40 -9.21 4.01
N GLU A 100 9.17 -9.77 5.20
CA GLU A 100 8.83 -11.19 5.36
C GLU A 100 7.49 -11.53 4.70
N MET A 101 6.45 -10.71 4.94
CA MET A 101 5.12 -10.89 4.37
C MET A 101 5.18 -10.94 2.85
N MET A 102 5.95 -10.05 2.22
CA MET A 102 6.12 -9.99 0.77
C MET A 102 6.79 -11.24 0.17
N ARG A 103 7.61 -11.96 0.95
CA ARG A 103 8.30 -13.17 0.49
C ARG A 103 7.44 -14.42 0.56
N GLY A 104 6.39 -14.43 1.38
CA GLY A 104 5.46 -15.56 1.52
C GLY A 104 4.53 -15.73 0.33
N GLN A 105 3.92 -16.91 0.17
CA GLN A 105 3.05 -17.23 -0.97
C GLN A 105 1.87 -16.25 -1.08
N ARG A 106 1.25 -15.89 0.06
CA ARG A 106 0.21 -14.86 0.09
C ARG A 106 0.73 -13.49 -0.33
N GLY A 107 1.92 -13.11 0.11
CA GLY A 107 2.60 -11.87 -0.28
C GLY A 107 2.80 -11.76 -1.78
N TRP A 108 3.32 -12.82 -2.41
CA TRP A 108 3.49 -12.89 -3.86
C TRP A 108 2.19 -12.69 -4.63
N ARG A 109 1.10 -13.34 -4.20
CA ARG A 109 -0.22 -13.17 -4.83
C ARG A 109 -0.73 -11.74 -4.70
N GLU A 110 -0.58 -11.16 -3.51
CA GLU A 110 -0.99 -9.78 -3.25
C GLU A 110 -0.17 -8.79 -4.08
N LEU A 111 1.14 -8.96 -4.16
CA LEU A 111 2.03 -8.14 -4.98
C LEU A 111 1.66 -8.22 -6.47
N ALA A 112 1.31 -9.41 -7.00
CA ALA A 112 0.85 -9.57 -8.37
C ALA A 112 -0.44 -8.75 -8.62
N VAL A 113 -1.44 -8.87 -7.73
CA VAL A 113 -2.70 -8.10 -7.84
C VAL A 113 -2.45 -6.58 -7.78
N LEU A 114 -1.52 -6.12 -6.94
CA LEU A 114 -1.18 -4.71 -6.80
C LEU A 114 -0.35 -4.17 -7.98
N GLY A 115 0.46 -5.03 -8.61
CA GLY A 115 1.20 -4.75 -9.84
C GLY A 115 0.29 -4.65 -11.07
N ASP A 116 -0.58 -5.65 -11.27
CA ASP A 116 -1.36 -5.89 -12.50
C ASP A 116 -2.54 -4.94 -12.69
N LYS A 117 -2.86 -4.06 -11.72
CA LYS A 117 -3.82 -2.96 -11.96
C LYS A 117 -3.35 -1.99 -13.06
N ILE A 118 -2.12 -2.10 -13.55
CA ILE A 118 -1.62 -1.42 -14.76
C ILE A 118 -2.00 -2.18 -16.05
N ASP A 119 -2.14 -3.51 -16.01
CA ASP A 119 -2.30 -4.35 -17.22
C ASP A 119 -3.75 -4.57 -17.67
N GLN A 120 -4.75 -4.22 -16.85
CA GLN A 120 -6.16 -4.35 -17.29
C GLN A 120 -6.55 -3.37 -18.42
N VAL A 121 -5.73 -2.36 -18.74
CA VAL A 121 -5.95 -1.47 -19.90
C VAL A 121 -5.29 -2.01 -21.18
N SER A 122 -4.29 -2.88 -21.06
CA SER A 122 -3.61 -3.57 -22.19
C SER A 122 -4.18 -4.97 -22.47
N GLY A 123 -4.80 -5.61 -21.47
CA GLY A 123 -5.24 -7.02 -21.48
C GLY A 123 -6.66 -7.29 -22.00
N LEU A 124 -7.34 -6.34 -22.66
CA LEU A 124 -8.68 -6.60 -23.27
C LEU A 124 -8.65 -7.70 -24.36
N ILE A 125 -7.48 -8.24 -24.69
CA ILE A 125 -7.27 -9.37 -25.61
C ILE A 125 -7.30 -10.74 -24.89
N GLU A 126 -7.19 -10.81 -23.55
CA GLU A 126 -7.28 -12.07 -22.77
C GLU A 126 -8.62 -12.26 -22.03
N GLY A 127 -9.67 -11.57 -22.47
CA GLY A 127 -10.99 -11.51 -21.81
C GLY A 127 -11.84 -12.79 -21.81
N LEU A 128 -11.28 -13.98 -21.56
CA LEU A 128 -12.06 -15.23 -21.60
C LEU A 128 -11.89 -16.21 -20.43
N ILE A 129 -11.08 -15.95 -19.40
CA ILE A 129 -10.88 -16.96 -18.34
C ILE A 129 -11.24 -16.54 -16.90
N TRP A 130 -11.39 -15.26 -16.54
CA TRP A 130 -11.57 -14.95 -15.12
C TRP A 130 -12.61 -13.87 -14.81
N SER A 131 -13.65 -14.27 -14.09
CA SER A 131 -14.64 -13.36 -13.49
C SER A 131 -14.21 -12.99 -12.06
N PRO A 132 -14.02 -11.70 -11.72
CA PRO A 132 -13.86 -11.30 -10.33
C PRO A 132 -15.23 -11.04 -9.70
N ARG A 133 -15.57 -11.77 -8.63
CA ARG A 133 -16.60 -11.31 -7.69
C ARG A 133 -16.01 -10.13 -6.93
N SER A 134 -16.58 -8.96 -7.16
CA SER A 134 -16.38 -7.77 -6.34
C SER A 134 -16.91 -8.06 -4.94
N GLY A 135 -16.02 -8.01 -3.94
CA GLY A 135 -16.37 -8.11 -2.52
C GLY A 135 -16.08 -6.76 -1.86
N GLU A 136 -17.10 -6.21 -1.23
CA GLU A 136 -17.08 -4.96 -0.49
C GLU A 136 -15.97 -4.97 0.59
N ALA A 137 -15.28 -3.84 0.72
CA ALA A 137 -14.23 -3.64 1.72
C ALA A 137 -14.85 -3.53 3.12
N ASN A 138 -15.13 -4.68 3.74
CA ASN A 138 -15.32 -4.76 5.18
C ASN A 138 -13.94 -4.78 5.85
N ASN A 139 -13.77 -3.98 6.91
CA ASN A 139 -12.62 -3.93 7.83
C ASN A 139 -12.48 -5.25 8.62
N HIS A 140 -12.40 -6.38 7.93
CA HIS A 140 -11.97 -7.64 8.51
C HIS A 140 -10.45 -7.59 8.64
N PHE A 141 -9.99 -7.64 9.88
CA PHE A 141 -8.58 -7.81 10.22
C PHE A 141 -8.08 -9.08 9.53
N ASP A 142 -7.24 -8.90 8.52
CA ASP A 142 -6.78 -9.98 7.67
C ASP A 142 -5.63 -10.68 8.40
N ASP A 143 -5.87 -11.84 8.98
CA ASP A 143 -4.88 -12.55 9.80
C ASP A 143 -3.76 -13.11 8.91
N TRP A 144 -2.59 -12.46 8.93
CA TRP A 144 -1.36 -12.93 8.28
C TRP A 144 -0.58 -13.81 9.27
N SER A 145 -1.13 -14.97 9.60
CA SER A 145 -0.40 -15.99 10.37
C SER A 145 0.89 -16.36 9.63
N SER A 146 2.00 -16.52 10.34
CA SER A 146 3.31 -16.90 9.79
C SER A 146 3.21 -18.14 8.90
N GLU A 147 3.11 -17.96 7.59
CA GLU A 147 3.21 -19.08 6.65
C GLU A 147 4.66 -19.58 6.65
N GLU A 148 4.85 -20.89 6.80
CA GLU A 148 6.16 -21.51 6.69
C GLU A 148 6.75 -21.21 5.30
N VAL A 149 7.92 -20.58 5.29
CA VAL A 149 8.72 -20.40 4.07
C VAL A 149 9.26 -21.78 3.69
N PHE A 150 8.56 -22.49 2.81
CA PHE A 150 9.11 -23.67 2.16
C PHE A 150 10.17 -23.23 1.15
N TRP A 151 11.43 -23.51 1.47
CA TRP A 151 12.58 -23.35 0.57
C TRP A 151 12.60 -24.42 -0.51
#